data_AF-A0A3D5X4W4-F1
#
_entry.id   AF-A0A3D5X4W4-F1
#
_cell.length_a   1.000
_cell.length_b   1.000
_cell.length_c   1.000
_cell.angle_alpha   90.00
_cell.angle_beta   90.00
_cell.angle_gamma   90.00
#
_symmetry.space_group_name_H-M   'P 1'
#
loop_
_entity.id
_entity.type
_entity.pdbx_description
1 polymer ?
#
loop_
_entity_poly.entity_id
_entity_poly.type
_entity_poly.pdbx_seq_one_letter_code
_entity_poly.pdbx_strand_id
1 'polypeptide(L)'
;MGTALASFVAGALIVFTMFDQTQVTKVDDIQGSIKEMRSKVQFWQNESTLSPDNGKTYNWINSQHSNALEESKDYLTYLKKESEKWEKLEIKNLSELQGEKRAILTNAAAITESTVKNLEGLKFKLPSLKSTTDSLQVDVLDKKIVSLALQTKLVKARVYAFELLMHLETKSLETKNSREHYDELMENIAWVNSKLASIDASEPLSTVNQSLSEIENKIAPLKKQTPYTLLMMRIVEIGLPLLLCIFSLFFILR
;
A
#
# COMPACT_ATOMS: atom_id res chain seq x y z
N MET A 1 -17.10 14.72 -28.27
CA MET A 1 -18.24 14.78 -27.32
C MET A 1 -18.49 13.46 -26.57
N GLY A 2 -18.12 12.28 -27.09
CA GLY A 2 -18.38 11.00 -26.42
C GLY A 2 -17.63 10.75 -25.11
N THR A 3 -16.39 11.23 -24.96
CA THR A 3 -15.57 11.00 -23.74
C THR A 3 -16.07 11.81 -22.53
N ALA A 4 -16.51 13.05 -22.75
CA ALA A 4 -17.06 13.91 -21.69
C ALA A 4 -18.45 13.46 -21.22
N LEU A 5 -19.28 12.93 -22.13
CA LEU A 5 -20.57 12.33 -21.76
C LEU A 5 -20.36 11.03 -20.96
N ALA A 6 -19.40 10.19 -21.37
CA ALA A 6 -19.07 8.97 -20.65
C ALA A 6 -18.53 9.23 -19.24
N SER A 7 -17.67 10.23 -19.05
CA SER A 7 -17.18 10.61 -17.71
C SER A 7 -18.28 11.21 -16.84
N PHE A 8 -19.19 12.00 -17.41
CA PHE A 8 -20.36 12.51 -16.69
C PHE A 8 -21.29 11.38 -16.24
N VAL A 9 -21.63 10.45 -17.14
CA VAL A 9 -22.47 9.29 -16.83
C VAL A 9 -21.79 8.41 -15.77
N ALA A 10 -20.49 8.13 -15.90
CA ALA A 10 -19.74 7.36 -14.89
C ALA A 10 -19.75 8.05 -13.52
N GLY A 11 -19.53 9.38 -13.47
CA GLY A 11 -19.60 10.14 -12.22
C GLY A 11 -20.98 10.13 -11.58
N ALA A 12 -22.04 10.31 -12.39
CA ALA A 12 -23.42 10.25 -11.90
C ALA A 12 -23.78 8.86 -11.35
N LEU A 13 -23.31 7.80 -12.01
CA LEU A 13 -23.53 6.42 -11.56
C LEU A 13 -22.78 6.09 -10.27
N ILE A 14 -21.55 6.58 -10.08
CA ILE A 14 -20.78 6.39 -8.83
C ILE A 14 -21.52 7.04 -7.66
N VAL A 15 -21.99 8.27 -7.83
CA VAL A 15 -22.76 8.99 -6.79
C VAL A 15 -24.07 8.27 -6.50
N PHE A 16 -24.78 7.86 -7.55
CA PHE A 16 -26.07 7.17 -7.43
C PHE A 16 -25.95 5.80 -6.73
N THR A 17 -24.90 5.05 -7.05
CA THR A 17 -24.65 3.71 -6.47
C THR A 17 -24.03 3.76 -5.08
N MET A 18 -23.61 4.94 -4.61
CA MET A 18 -22.81 5.07 -3.38
C MET A 18 -21.56 4.17 -3.42
N PHE A 19 -20.88 4.14 -4.57
CA PHE A 19 -19.66 3.35 -4.71
C PHE A 19 -18.49 4.01 -3.98
N ASP A 20 -17.81 3.23 -3.15
CA ASP A 20 -16.68 3.73 -2.38
C ASP A 20 -15.36 3.55 -3.14
N GLN A 21 -15.09 4.49 -4.05
CA GLN A 21 -13.85 4.49 -4.82
C GLN A 21 -12.62 4.67 -3.92
N THR A 22 -12.74 5.44 -2.83
CA THR A 22 -11.63 5.67 -1.89
C THR A 22 -11.22 4.38 -1.19
N GLN A 23 -12.18 3.56 -0.75
CA GLN A 23 -11.92 2.22 -0.23
C GLN A 23 -11.15 1.39 -1.27
N VAL A 24 -11.64 1.29 -2.50
CA VAL A 24 -11.01 0.46 -3.54
C VAL A 24 -9.58 0.91 -3.83
N THR A 25 -9.36 2.23 -4.00
CA THR A 25 -8.02 2.78 -4.25
C THR A 25 -7.06 2.49 -3.09
N LYS A 26 -7.49 2.66 -1.84
CA LYS A 26 -6.66 2.34 -0.67
C LYS A 26 -6.33 0.86 -0.57
N VAL A 27 -7.27 -0.02 -0.91
CA VAL A 27 -7.02 -1.47 -0.98
C VAL A 27 -6.04 -1.81 -2.10
N ASP A 28 -6.13 -1.14 -3.25
CA ASP A 28 -5.17 -1.29 -4.36
C ASP A 28 -3.76 -0.87 -3.96
N ASP A 29 -3.61 0.22 -3.21
CA ASP A 29 -2.32 0.69 -2.71
C ASP A 29 -1.66 -0.34 -1.79
N ILE A 30 -2.44 -0.95 -0.87
CA ILE A 30 -1.97 -2.04 -0.01
C ILE A 30 -1.62 -3.25 -0.87
N GLN A 31 -2.52 -3.69 -1.75
CA GLN A 31 -2.32 -4.87 -2.60
C GLN A 31 -1.06 -4.73 -3.48
N GLY A 32 -0.88 -3.56 -4.10
CA GLY A 32 0.28 -3.23 -4.89
C GLY A 32 1.56 -3.30 -4.06
N SER A 33 1.55 -2.72 -2.86
CA SER A 33 2.70 -2.76 -1.94
C SER A 33 3.06 -4.19 -1.51
N ILE A 34 2.08 -5.03 -1.17
CA ILE A 34 2.33 -6.43 -0.80
C ILE A 34 2.91 -7.23 -1.98
N LYS A 35 2.31 -7.09 -3.17
CA LYS A 35 2.78 -7.79 -4.38
C LYS A 35 4.20 -7.37 -4.76
N GLU A 36 4.49 -6.08 -4.69
CA GLU A 36 5.83 -5.57 -4.97
C GLU A 36 6.86 -6.13 -3.96
N MET A 37 6.54 -6.10 -2.65
CA MET A 37 7.39 -6.68 -1.62
C MET A 37 7.63 -8.17 -1.86
N ARG A 38 6.56 -8.94 -2.10
CA ARG A 38 6.64 -10.38 -2.32
C ARG A 38 7.51 -10.72 -3.54
N SER A 39 7.33 -9.99 -4.64
CA SER A 39 8.15 -10.13 -5.84
C SER A 39 9.63 -9.86 -5.55
N LYS A 40 9.96 -8.78 -4.82
CA LYS A 40 11.35 -8.50 -4.43
C LYS A 40 11.92 -9.57 -3.50
N VAL A 41 11.16 -10.01 -2.50
CA VAL A 41 11.58 -11.05 -1.56
C VAL A 41 11.88 -12.36 -2.28
N GLN A 42 11.02 -12.78 -3.21
CA GLN A 42 11.24 -13.96 -4.05
C GLN A 42 12.46 -13.81 -4.96
N PHE A 43 12.63 -12.64 -5.56
CA PHE A 43 13.81 -12.32 -6.37
C PHE A 43 15.10 -12.42 -5.53
N TRP A 44 15.15 -11.81 -4.35
CA TRP A 44 16.30 -11.84 -3.45
C TRP A 44 16.62 -13.24 -2.91
N GLN A 45 15.60 -14.08 -2.64
CA GLN A 45 15.80 -15.48 -2.28
C GLN A 45 16.56 -16.24 -3.36
N ASN A 46 16.18 -16.05 -4.62
CA ASN A 46 16.84 -16.71 -5.75
C ASN A 46 18.26 -16.16 -5.97
N GLU A 47 18.44 -14.85 -5.82
CA GLU A 47 19.73 -14.19 -6.07
C GLU A 47 20.79 -14.45 -4.98
N SER A 48 20.36 -14.74 -3.74
CA SER A 48 21.24 -15.14 -2.64
C SER A 48 22.02 -16.45 -2.89
N THR A 49 21.76 -17.11 -4.02
CA THR A 49 22.50 -18.30 -4.52
C THR A 49 23.59 -17.98 -5.54
N LEU A 50 23.84 -16.71 -5.86
CA LEU A 50 24.80 -16.33 -6.89
C LEU A 50 26.28 -16.52 -6.50
N SER A 51 27.00 -17.06 -7.49
CA SER A 51 28.42 -17.42 -7.59
C SER A 51 29.43 -16.37 -7.05
N PRO A 52 30.67 -16.76 -6.67
CA PRO A 52 31.70 -15.91 -6.05
C PRO A 52 32.36 -14.88 -7.00
N ASP A 53 31.66 -14.44 -8.04
CA ASP A 53 32.10 -13.32 -8.87
C ASP A 53 31.86 -12.01 -8.11
N ASN A 54 32.91 -11.51 -7.48
CA ASN A 54 32.91 -10.27 -6.70
C ASN A 54 32.40 -9.07 -7.51
N GLY A 55 32.58 -9.04 -8.84
CA GLY A 55 32.11 -7.95 -9.68
C GLY A 55 30.59 -7.91 -9.83
N LYS A 56 29.97 -9.07 -10.06
CA LYS A 56 28.50 -9.20 -10.15
C LYS A 56 27.83 -8.95 -8.81
N THR A 57 28.38 -9.53 -7.74
CA THR A 57 27.88 -9.37 -6.37
C THR A 57 27.92 -7.91 -5.94
N TYR A 58 29.04 -7.21 -6.19
CA TYR A 58 29.14 -5.77 -5.92
C TYR A 58 28.09 -4.96 -6.67
N ASN A 59 27.92 -5.18 -7.97
CA ASN A 59 26.98 -4.42 -8.79
C ASN A 59 25.54 -4.62 -8.32
N TRP A 60 25.19 -5.85 -7.94
CA TRP A 60 23.87 -6.17 -7.41
C TRP A 60 23.64 -5.50 -6.05
N ILE A 61 24.55 -5.66 -5.08
CA ILE A 61 24.43 -5.02 -3.75
C ILE A 61 24.34 -3.49 -3.89
N ASN A 62 25.18 -2.90 -4.74
CA ASN A 62 25.17 -1.46 -5.00
C ASN A 62 23.85 -0.97 -5.65
N SER A 63 23.26 -1.79 -6.53
CA SER A 63 21.94 -1.50 -7.11
C SER A 63 20.84 -1.57 -6.05
N GLN A 64 20.82 -2.60 -5.20
CA GLN A 64 19.85 -2.70 -4.11
C GLN A 64 20.00 -1.54 -3.12
N HIS A 65 21.23 -1.15 -2.78
CA HIS A 65 21.50 0.02 -1.94
C HIS A 65 20.96 1.30 -2.55
N SER A 66 21.30 1.58 -3.81
CA SER A 66 20.89 2.81 -4.50
C SER A 66 19.36 2.91 -4.58
N ASN A 67 18.70 1.82 -5.01
CA ASN A 67 17.25 1.76 -5.12
C ASN A 67 16.57 1.93 -3.75
N ALA A 68 17.09 1.27 -2.71
CA ALA A 68 16.56 1.40 -1.36
C ALA A 68 16.71 2.81 -0.80
N LEU A 69 17.85 3.46 -1.08
CA LEU A 69 18.13 4.81 -0.61
C LEU A 69 17.24 5.84 -1.29
N GLU A 70 17.08 5.73 -2.62
CA GLU A 70 16.18 6.59 -3.40
C GLU A 70 14.73 6.43 -2.91
N GLU A 71 14.22 5.20 -2.87
CA GLU A 71 12.85 4.92 -2.42
C GLU A 71 12.59 5.42 -0.99
N SER A 72 13.56 5.25 -0.08
CA SER A 72 13.42 5.71 1.31
C SER A 72 13.43 7.24 1.41
N LYS A 73 14.19 7.95 0.57
CA LYS A 73 14.22 9.42 0.54
C LYS A 73 12.94 10.01 -0.05
N ASP A 74 12.46 9.42 -1.13
CA ASP A 74 11.21 9.83 -1.76
C ASP A 74 10.04 9.64 -0.80
N TYR A 75 10.00 8.48 -0.14
CA TYR A 75 8.94 8.19 0.82
C TYR A 75 9.04 9.07 2.08
N LEU A 76 10.25 9.34 2.59
CA LEU A 76 10.44 10.29 3.69
C LEU A 76 9.94 11.70 3.33
N THR A 77 10.19 12.14 2.09
CA THR A 77 9.71 13.43 1.59
C THR A 77 8.18 13.47 1.55
N TYR A 78 7.54 12.39 1.08
CA TYR A 78 6.09 12.24 1.13
C TYR A 78 5.57 12.31 2.58
N LEU A 79 6.15 11.54 3.50
CA LEU A 79 5.71 11.50 4.90
C LEU A 79 5.82 12.86 5.59
N LYS A 80 6.90 13.60 5.36
CA LYS A 80 7.07 14.97 5.89
C LYS A 80 6.02 15.91 5.37
N LYS A 81 5.78 15.92 4.04
CA LYS A 81 4.72 16.74 3.42
C LYS A 81 3.35 16.39 3.95
N GLU A 82 3.05 15.11 4.10
CA GLU A 82 1.76 14.66 4.60
C GLU A 82 1.60 15.05 6.08
N SER A 83 2.62 14.85 6.91
CA SER A 83 2.63 15.28 8.31
C SER A 83 2.37 16.79 8.46
N GLU A 84 3.03 17.63 7.65
CA GLU A 84 2.82 19.08 7.65
C GLU A 84 1.38 19.48 7.28
N LYS A 85 0.76 18.79 6.30
CA LYS A 85 -0.65 19.04 5.96
C LYS A 85 -1.55 18.75 7.16
N TRP A 86 -1.30 17.62 7.83
CA TRP A 86 -2.08 17.21 8.99
C TRP A 86 -1.85 18.08 10.21
N GLU A 87 -0.68 18.72 10.34
CA GLU A 87 -0.38 19.72 11.37
C GLU A 87 -1.12 21.03 11.14
N LYS A 88 -1.14 21.52 9.89
CA LYS A 88 -1.78 22.81 9.49
C LYS A 88 -3.32 22.77 9.48
N LEU A 89 -3.92 21.59 9.52
CA LEU A 89 -5.35 21.43 9.71
C LEU A 89 -5.71 21.85 11.16
N GLU A 90 -6.01 23.14 11.35
CA GLU A 90 -6.59 23.72 12.58
C GLU A 90 -8.03 23.20 12.78
N ILE A 91 -8.18 21.92 13.10
CA ILE A 91 -9.49 21.34 13.37
C ILE A 91 -9.77 21.47 14.86
N LYS A 92 -10.70 22.37 15.22
CA LYS A 92 -11.14 22.68 16.59
C LYS A 92 -11.67 21.47 17.38
N ASN A 93 -11.96 20.35 16.71
CA ASN A 93 -12.37 19.08 17.30
C ASN A 93 -11.59 17.94 16.63
N LEU A 94 -10.38 17.64 17.12
CA LEU A 94 -9.66 16.43 16.70
C LEU A 94 -10.50 15.21 17.11
N SER A 95 -10.92 14.38 16.15
CA SER A 95 -11.34 13.03 16.51
C SER A 95 -10.12 12.23 16.96
N GLU A 96 -10.33 11.21 17.81
CA GLU A 96 -9.28 10.31 18.32
C GLU A 96 -8.40 9.74 17.18
N LEU A 97 -9.03 9.32 16.08
CA LEU A 97 -8.41 8.90 14.82
C LEU A 97 -7.46 9.90 14.16
N GLN A 98 -7.72 11.20 14.25
CA GLN A 98 -6.82 12.22 13.68
C GLN A 98 -5.54 12.36 14.52
N GLY A 99 -5.67 12.18 15.84
CA GLY A 99 -4.53 12.12 16.74
C GLY A 99 -3.65 10.90 16.45
N GLU A 100 -4.29 9.74 16.24
CA GLU A 100 -3.60 8.53 15.83
C GLU A 100 -2.91 8.69 14.47
N LYS A 101 -3.54 9.35 13.49
CA LYS A 101 -2.92 9.58 12.18
C LYS A 101 -1.62 10.36 12.29
N ARG A 102 -1.61 11.44 13.09
CA ARG A 102 -0.39 12.21 13.33
C ARG A 102 0.70 11.33 13.94
N ALA A 103 0.37 10.55 14.97
CA ALA A 103 1.32 9.64 15.61
C ALA A 103 1.89 8.60 14.62
N ILE A 104 1.04 8.01 13.77
CA ILE A 104 1.44 7.04 12.75
C ILE A 104 2.38 7.68 11.72
N LEU A 105 2.06 8.87 11.20
CA LEU A 105 2.91 9.56 10.23
C LEU A 105 4.25 9.96 10.83
N THR A 106 4.26 10.46 12.07
CA THR A 106 5.51 10.81 12.78
C THR A 106 6.37 9.58 13.03
N ASN A 107 5.78 8.47 13.48
CA ASN A 107 6.51 7.21 13.69
C ASN A 107 7.05 6.65 12.37
N ALA A 108 6.24 6.63 11.30
CA ALA A 108 6.67 6.24 9.98
C ALA A 108 7.85 7.09 9.49
N ALA A 109 7.77 8.43 9.65
CA ALA A 109 8.84 9.33 9.27
C ALA A 109 10.13 9.07 10.07
N ALA A 110 10.03 8.84 11.38
CA ALA A 110 11.17 8.53 12.24
C ALA A 110 11.87 7.21 11.82
N ILE A 111 11.09 6.16 11.55
CA ILE A 111 11.61 4.88 11.08
C ILE A 111 12.28 5.05 9.71
N THR A 112 11.61 5.69 8.75
CA THR A 112 12.18 5.91 7.41
C THR A 112 13.42 6.81 7.44
N GLU A 113 13.47 7.83 8.30
CA GLU A 113 14.66 8.65 8.50
C GLU A 113 15.83 7.83 9.06
N SER A 114 15.57 6.95 10.03
CA SER A 114 16.57 6.01 10.54
C SER A 114 17.07 5.08 9.44
N THR A 115 16.17 4.54 8.61
CA THR A 115 16.52 3.73 7.45
C THR A 115 17.42 4.47 6.46
N VAL A 116 17.08 5.73 6.12
CA VAL A 116 17.91 6.59 5.26
C VAL A 116 19.30 6.78 5.86
N LYS A 117 19.40 7.16 7.14
CA LYS A 117 20.70 7.34 7.82
C LYS A 117 21.54 6.06 7.80
N ASN A 118 20.91 4.91 8.04
CA ASN A 118 21.59 3.62 7.97
C ASN A 118 22.10 3.30 6.57
N LEU A 119 21.27 3.51 5.53
CA LEU A 119 21.68 3.32 4.14
C LEU A 119 22.81 4.29 3.74
N GLU A 120 22.75 5.56 4.14
CA GLU A 120 23.83 6.52 3.90
C GLU A 120 25.13 6.12 4.59
N GLY A 121 25.07 5.63 5.83
CA GLY A 121 26.23 5.11 6.54
C GLY A 121 26.88 3.89 5.86
N LEU A 122 26.09 3.09 5.14
CA LEU A 122 26.61 1.95 4.36
C LEU A 122 27.32 2.36 3.06
N LYS A 123 27.09 3.59 2.57
CA LYS A 123 27.72 4.08 1.34
C LYS A 123 29.24 3.99 1.36
N PHE A 124 29.86 4.24 2.52
CA PHE A 124 31.31 4.21 2.69
C PHE A 124 31.89 2.79 2.73
N LYS A 125 31.07 1.78 3.02
CA LYS A 125 31.46 0.36 3.10
C LYS A 125 31.26 -0.40 1.79
N LEU A 126 30.52 0.16 0.84
CA LEU A 126 30.30 -0.47 -0.47
C LEU A 126 31.58 -0.60 -1.31
N PRO A 127 32.44 0.44 -1.46
CA PRO A 127 33.61 0.35 -2.33
C PRO A 127 34.61 -0.74 -1.91
N SER A 128 34.72 -1.04 -0.61
CA SER A 128 35.60 -2.10 -0.11
C SER A 128 35.18 -3.51 -0.56
N LEU A 129 33.91 -3.70 -0.96
CA LEU A 129 33.44 -4.99 -1.48
C LEU A 129 34.08 -5.36 -2.83
N LYS A 130 34.52 -4.37 -3.64
CA LYS A 130 35.13 -4.66 -4.96
C LYS A 130 36.41 -5.50 -4.85
N SER A 131 37.12 -5.38 -3.73
CA SER A 131 38.42 -6.01 -3.48
C SER A 131 38.38 -7.06 -2.37
N THR A 132 37.23 -7.24 -1.71
CA THR A 132 37.10 -8.13 -0.56
C THR A 132 36.82 -9.56 -1.03
N THR A 133 37.56 -10.52 -0.49
CA THR A 133 37.32 -11.97 -0.66
C THR A 133 36.61 -12.60 0.54
N ASP A 134 36.34 -11.81 1.58
CA ASP A 134 35.61 -12.24 2.78
C ASP A 134 34.10 -12.33 2.50
N SER A 135 33.64 -13.54 2.21
CA SER A 135 32.24 -13.85 1.93
C SER A 135 31.30 -13.52 3.11
N LEU A 136 31.80 -13.51 4.34
CA LEU A 136 30.99 -13.18 5.52
C LEU A 136 30.67 -11.68 5.56
N GLN A 137 31.64 -10.82 5.21
CA GLN A 137 31.39 -9.38 5.15
C GLN A 137 30.42 -9.00 4.03
N VAL A 138 30.49 -9.71 2.90
CA VAL A 138 29.57 -9.55 1.78
C VAL A 138 28.15 -9.93 2.20
N ASP A 139 27.96 -11.11 2.81
CA ASP A 139 26.66 -11.62 3.28
C ASP A 139 26.03 -10.71 4.36
N VAL A 140 26.83 -10.23 5.32
CA VAL A 140 26.34 -9.30 6.35
C VAL A 140 25.88 -7.98 5.76
N LEU A 141 26.64 -7.42 4.82
CA LEU A 141 26.30 -6.14 4.19
C LEU A 141 25.07 -6.29 3.28
N ASP A 142 24.98 -7.39 2.54
CA ASP A 142 23.83 -7.71 1.71
C ASP A 142 22.55 -7.82 2.54
N LYS A 143 22.53 -8.72 3.53
CA LYS A 143 21.38 -8.91 4.44
C LYS A 143 20.92 -7.60 5.06
N LYS A 144 21.86 -6.73 5.43
CA LYS A 144 21.54 -5.43 6.00
C LYS A 144 20.89 -4.49 4.98
N ILE A 145 21.37 -4.45 3.74
CA ILE A 145 20.78 -3.63 2.67
C ILE A 145 19.39 -4.13 2.31
N VAL A 146 19.23 -5.44 2.13
CA VAL A 146 17.94 -6.09 1.86
C VAL A 146 16.93 -5.80 2.97
N SER A 147 17.35 -5.94 4.23
CA SER A 147 16.51 -5.64 5.40
C SER A 147 16.06 -4.18 5.42
N LEU A 148 16.98 -3.22 5.19
CA LEU A 148 16.65 -1.80 5.14
C LEU A 148 15.73 -1.45 3.96
N ALA A 149 15.92 -2.10 2.81
CA ALA A 149 15.04 -1.94 1.65
C ALA A 149 13.61 -2.41 1.95
N LEU A 150 13.48 -3.56 2.62
CA LEU A 150 12.20 -4.12 3.03
C LEU A 150 11.52 -3.27 4.11
N GLN A 151 12.29 -2.71 5.05
CA GLN A 151 11.78 -1.84 6.12
C GLN A 151 10.95 -0.68 5.56
N THR A 152 11.46 0.03 4.56
CA THR A 152 10.74 1.15 3.93
C THR A 152 9.42 0.71 3.32
N LYS A 153 9.40 -0.46 2.66
CA LYS A 153 8.17 -0.99 2.05
C LYS A 153 7.15 -1.43 3.09
N LEU A 154 7.59 -2.05 4.19
CA LEU A 154 6.72 -2.41 5.30
C LEU A 154 6.10 -1.18 5.96
N VAL A 155 6.89 -0.12 6.20
CA VAL A 155 6.36 1.15 6.72
C VAL A 155 5.30 1.72 5.76
N LYS A 156 5.56 1.71 4.46
CA LYS A 156 4.60 2.17 3.44
C LYS A 156 3.29 1.38 3.48
N ALA A 157 3.36 0.05 3.53
CA ALA A 157 2.18 -0.81 3.63
C ALA A 157 1.39 -0.56 4.93
N ARG A 158 2.08 -0.37 6.07
CA ARG A 158 1.45 -0.06 7.37
C ARG A 158 0.69 1.27 7.32
N VAL A 159 1.27 2.31 6.71
CA VAL A 159 0.59 3.59 6.54
C VAL A 159 -0.66 3.43 5.68
N TYR A 160 -0.59 2.73 4.54
CA TYR A 160 -1.77 2.49 3.70
C TYR A 160 -2.86 1.67 4.41
N ALA A 161 -2.47 0.64 5.18
CA ALA A 161 -3.41 -0.15 5.96
C ALA A 161 -4.14 0.68 7.01
N PHE A 162 -3.40 1.54 7.72
CA PHE A 162 -3.98 2.46 8.70
C PHE A 162 -4.91 3.50 8.05
N GLU A 163 -4.55 4.04 6.88
CA GLU A 163 -5.42 4.97 6.18
C GLU A 163 -6.73 4.33 5.69
N LEU A 164 -6.70 3.04 5.32
CA LEU A 164 -7.91 2.29 4.99
C LEU A 164 -8.77 2.08 6.23
N LEU A 165 -8.18 1.67 7.36
CA LEU A 165 -8.92 1.52 8.62
C LEU A 165 -9.65 2.81 9.01
N MET A 166 -8.95 3.94 8.98
CA MET A 166 -9.53 5.25 9.28
C MET A 166 -10.68 5.63 8.35
N HIS A 167 -10.54 5.34 7.06
CA HIS A 167 -11.60 5.57 6.08
C HIS A 167 -12.84 4.72 6.38
N LEU A 168 -12.65 3.43 6.65
CA LEU A 168 -13.74 2.50 6.98
C LEU A 168 -14.46 2.88 8.27
N GLU A 169 -13.72 3.31 9.29
CA GLU A 169 -14.30 3.77 10.56
C GLU A 169 -15.13 5.03 10.37
N THR A 170 -14.61 6.00 9.60
CA THR A 170 -15.35 7.21 9.22
C THR A 170 -16.66 6.84 8.50
N LYS A 171 -16.60 5.89 7.56
CA LYS A 171 -17.79 5.44 6.81
C LYS A 171 -18.79 4.66 7.67
N SER A 172 -18.31 3.88 8.63
CA SER A 172 -19.16 3.16 9.59
C SER A 172 -19.99 4.15 10.43
N LEU A 173 -19.39 5.26 10.85
CA LEU A 173 -20.07 6.32 11.60
C LEU A 173 -21.07 7.11 10.75
N GLU A 174 -20.80 7.30 9.46
CA GLU A 174 -21.69 8.00 8.52
C GLU A 174 -22.92 7.17 8.13
N THR A 175 -22.83 5.83 8.14
CA THR A 175 -23.84 4.94 7.54
C THR A 175 -24.49 3.98 8.54
N LYS A 176 -25.71 4.30 9.01
CA LYS A 176 -26.45 3.44 9.96
C LYS A 176 -26.82 2.06 9.41
N ASN A 177 -27.12 1.96 8.11
CA ASN A 177 -27.65 0.73 7.50
C ASN A 177 -26.56 -0.22 6.96
N SER A 178 -25.29 0.19 7.00
CA SER A 178 -24.15 -0.60 6.49
C SER A 178 -23.09 -0.86 7.55
N ARG A 179 -23.41 -0.65 8.83
CA ARG A 179 -22.47 -0.76 9.94
C ARG A 179 -21.84 -2.15 10.04
N GLU A 180 -22.65 -3.21 10.00
CA GLU A 180 -22.16 -4.60 10.06
C GLU A 180 -21.15 -4.91 8.93
N HIS A 181 -21.38 -4.35 7.74
CA HIS A 181 -20.45 -4.51 6.62
C HIS A 181 -19.12 -3.80 6.88
N TYR A 182 -19.14 -2.56 7.38
CA TYR A 182 -17.92 -1.85 7.73
C TYR A 182 -17.21 -2.48 8.92
N ASP A 183 -17.93 -3.04 9.89
CA ASP A 183 -17.36 -3.77 11.02
C ASP A 183 -16.59 -5.03 10.53
N GLU A 184 -17.15 -5.81 9.59
CA GLU A 184 -16.46 -6.93 8.92
C GLU A 184 -15.17 -6.47 8.22
N LEU A 185 -15.22 -5.34 7.52
CA LEU A 185 -14.04 -4.79 6.82
C LEU A 185 -12.98 -4.27 7.80
N MET A 186 -13.40 -3.61 8.88
CA MET A 186 -12.54 -3.10 9.94
C MET A 186 -11.81 -4.24 10.66
N GLU A 187 -12.49 -5.36 10.96
CA GLU A 187 -11.86 -6.56 11.52
C GLU A 187 -10.77 -7.11 10.59
N ASN A 188 -11.08 -7.23 9.29
CA ASN A 188 -10.13 -7.74 8.31
C ASN A 188 -8.90 -6.82 8.15
N ILE A 189 -9.08 -5.51 8.08
CA ILE A 189 -7.93 -4.58 7.97
C ILE A 189 -7.15 -4.47 9.28
N ALA A 190 -7.80 -4.59 10.43
CA ALA A 190 -7.11 -4.64 11.72
C ALA A 190 -6.20 -5.88 11.81
N TRP A 191 -6.67 -7.04 11.33
CA TRP A 191 -5.83 -8.23 11.20
C TRP A 191 -4.65 -8.00 10.26
N VAL A 192 -4.88 -7.41 9.07
CA VAL A 192 -3.81 -7.08 8.12
C VAL A 192 -2.78 -6.13 8.76
N ASN A 193 -3.24 -5.10 9.46
CA ASN A 193 -2.39 -4.14 10.13
C ASN A 193 -1.54 -4.79 11.24
N SER A 194 -2.15 -5.65 12.07
CA SER A 194 -1.44 -6.43 13.09
C SER A 194 -0.40 -7.36 12.48
N LYS A 195 -0.74 -8.05 11.37
CA LYS A 195 0.19 -8.96 10.69
C LYS A 195 1.33 -8.18 10.03
N LEU A 196 1.07 -7.02 9.43
CA LEU A 196 2.11 -6.13 8.90
C LEU A 196 3.03 -5.59 10.00
N ALA A 197 2.48 -5.26 11.17
CA ALA A 197 3.24 -4.81 12.33
C ALA A 197 4.17 -5.88 12.89
N SER A 198 3.77 -7.16 12.82
CA SER A 198 4.58 -8.28 13.32
C SER A 198 5.73 -8.69 12.40
N ILE A 199 5.73 -8.29 11.12
CA ILE A 199 6.84 -8.61 10.21
C ILE A 199 8.06 -7.77 10.60
N ASP A 200 9.16 -8.44 10.91
CA ASP A 200 10.48 -7.85 11.08
C ASP A 200 11.28 -8.00 9.77
N ALA A 201 11.78 -6.89 9.25
CA ALA A 201 12.54 -6.88 8.00
C ALA A 201 13.91 -7.59 8.11
N SER A 202 14.35 -7.93 9.32
CA SER A 202 15.59 -8.67 9.57
C SER A 202 15.39 -10.19 9.62
N GLU A 203 14.14 -10.67 9.60
CA GLU A 203 13.82 -12.09 9.53
C GLU A 203 14.28 -12.73 8.20
N PRO A 204 14.46 -14.07 8.17
CA PRO A 204 14.70 -14.79 6.93
C PRO A 204 13.64 -14.45 5.87
N LEU A 205 14.08 -14.24 4.62
CA LEU A 205 13.20 -13.88 3.52
C LEU A 205 12.05 -14.89 3.31
N SER A 206 12.24 -16.16 3.67
CA SER A 206 11.19 -17.19 3.64
C SER A 206 10.05 -16.89 4.61
N THR A 207 10.36 -16.50 5.84
CA THR A 207 9.38 -16.10 6.87
C THR A 207 8.63 -14.84 6.43
N VAL A 208 9.35 -13.87 5.87
CA VAL A 208 8.74 -12.64 5.31
C VAL A 208 7.79 -13.00 4.16
N ASN A 209 8.24 -13.81 3.19
CA ASN A 209 7.43 -14.22 2.04
C ASN A 209 6.15 -14.95 2.46
N GLN A 210 6.24 -15.84 3.46
CA GLN A 210 5.08 -16.53 4.00
C GLN A 210 4.08 -15.54 4.62
N SER A 211 4.57 -14.63 5.46
CA SER A 211 3.71 -13.61 6.09
C SER A 211 3.03 -12.70 5.07
N LEU A 212 3.76 -12.28 4.01
CA LEU A 212 3.19 -11.49 2.91
C LEU A 212 2.14 -12.28 2.12
N SER A 213 2.32 -13.58 1.91
CA SER A 213 1.33 -14.44 1.24
C SER A 213 0.05 -14.59 2.06
N GLU A 214 0.16 -14.68 3.38
CA GLU A 214 -1.00 -14.72 4.27
C GLU A 214 -1.80 -13.41 4.21
N ILE A 215 -1.10 -12.27 4.17
CA ILE A 215 -1.73 -10.95 4.01
C ILE A 215 -2.43 -10.85 2.65
N GLU A 216 -1.78 -11.26 1.55
CA GLU A 216 -2.34 -11.18 0.20
C GLU A 216 -3.71 -11.88 0.09
N ASN A 217 -3.86 -13.05 0.74
CA ASN A 217 -5.11 -13.81 0.76
C ASN A 217 -6.25 -13.10 1.49
N LYS A 218 -5.96 -12.16 2.39
CA LYS A 218 -6.93 -11.41 3.20
C LYS A 218 -7.22 -10.01 2.65
N ILE A 219 -6.50 -9.55 1.62
CA ILE A 219 -6.73 -8.24 1.01
C ILE A 219 -7.94 -8.23 0.08
N ALA A 220 -8.19 -9.30 -0.67
CA ALA A 220 -9.28 -9.32 -1.67
C ALA A 220 -10.68 -9.00 -1.10
N PRO A 221 -11.08 -9.53 0.07
CA PRO A 221 -12.36 -9.18 0.70
C PRO A 221 -12.49 -7.69 1.04
N LEU A 222 -11.39 -6.97 1.24
CA LEU A 222 -11.44 -5.55 1.61
C LEU A 222 -12.02 -4.65 0.51
N LYS A 223 -12.12 -5.13 -0.73
CA LYS A 223 -12.78 -4.41 -1.84
C LYS A 223 -14.30 -4.57 -1.87
N LYS A 224 -14.84 -5.50 -1.07
CA LYS A 224 -16.28 -5.79 -1.04
C LYS A 224 -17.02 -4.49 -0.72
N GLN A 225 -17.94 -4.14 -1.61
CA GLN A 225 -18.82 -2.98 -1.45
C GLN A 225 -20.02 -3.34 -0.58
N THR A 226 -20.72 -2.32 -0.08
CA THR A 226 -21.91 -2.53 0.74
C THR A 226 -22.99 -3.31 -0.06
N PRO A 227 -23.85 -4.12 0.59
CA PRO A 227 -24.95 -4.80 -0.10
C PRO A 227 -25.86 -3.86 -0.89
N TYR A 228 -26.09 -2.65 -0.36
CA TYR A 228 -26.86 -1.60 -1.03
C TYR A 228 -26.17 -1.13 -2.32
N THR A 229 -24.87 -0.85 -2.25
CA THR A 229 -24.06 -0.47 -3.43
C THR A 229 -24.11 -1.56 -4.50
N LEU A 230 -23.96 -2.83 -4.10
CA LEU A 230 -24.02 -3.96 -5.04
C LEU A 230 -25.40 -4.10 -5.70
N LEU A 231 -26.48 -3.88 -4.95
CA LEU A 231 -27.84 -3.85 -5.50
C LEU A 231 -27.99 -2.72 -6.52
N MET A 232 -27.56 -1.50 -6.16
CA MET A 232 -27.65 -0.35 -7.05
C MET A 232 -26.81 -0.51 -8.31
N MET A 233 -25.61 -1.10 -8.21
CA MET A 233 -24.80 -1.45 -9.36
C MET A 233 -25.52 -2.42 -10.30
N ARG A 234 -26.14 -3.46 -9.76
CA ARG A 234 -26.92 -4.42 -10.57
C ARG A 234 -28.15 -3.77 -11.22
N ILE A 235 -28.83 -2.86 -10.51
CA ILE A 235 -29.97 -2.08 -11.06
C ILE A 235 -29.50 -1.20 -12.21
N VAL A 236 -28.36 -0.55 -12.09
CA VAL A 236 -27.77 0.27 -13.16
C VAL A 236 -27.34 -0.60 -14.34
N GLU A 237 -26.64 -1.69 -14.08
CA GLU A 237 -26.10 -2.61 -15.09
C GLU A 237 -27.21 -3.19 -15.97
N ILE A 238 -28.35 -3.55 -15.37
CA ILE A 238 -29.50 -4.12 -16.07
C ILE A 238 -30.46 -3.04 -16.58
N GLY A 239 -30.70 -2.00 -15.79
CA GLY A 239 -31.69 -0.96 -16.06
C GLY A 239 -31.26 0.04 -17.12
N LEU A 240 -29.96 0.37 -17.20
CA LEU A 240 -29.46 1.33 -18.18
C LEU A 240 -29.60 0.80 -19.62
N PRO A 241 -29.21 -0.46 -19.96
CA PRO A 241 -29.51 -1.03 -21.28
C PRO A 241 -31.00 -1.04 -21.61
N LEU A 242 -31.87 -1.38 -20.65
CA LEU A 242 -33.32 -1.38 -20.88
C LEU A 242 -33.87 0.02 -21.16
N LEU A 243 -33.44 1.03 -20.41
CA LEU A 243 -33.80 2.42 -20.67
C LEU A 243 -33.31 2.86 -22.05
N LEU A 244 -32.07 2.55 -22.41
CA LEU A 244 -31.52 2.87 -23.74
C LEU A 244 -32.31 2.17 -24.86
N CYS A 245 -32.75 0.92 -24.66
CA CYS A 245 -33.64 0.23 -25.59
C CYS A 245 -34.99 0.94 -25.74
N ILE A 246 -35.62 1.36 -24.63
CA ILE A 246 -36.89 2.12 -24.65
C ILE A 246 -36.72 3.45 -25.37
N PHE A 247 -35.66 4.20 -25.07
CA PHE A 247 -35.35 5.46 -25.75
C PHE A 247 -35.12 5.25 -27.25
N SER A 248 -34.39 4.19 -27.64
CA SER A 248 -34.20 3.84 -29.04
C SER A 248 -35.51 3.54 -29.75
N LEU A 249 -36.43 2.80 -29.13
CA LEU A 249 -37.74 2.51 -29.70
C LEU A 249 -38.59 3.78 -29.84
N PHE A 250 -38.56 4.67 -28.84
CA PHE A 250 -39.27 5.95 -28.90
C PHE A 250 -38.80 6.84 -30.05
N PHE A 251 -37.49 6.87 -30.33
CA PHE A 251 -36.94 7.62 -31.46
C PHE A 251 -37.21 6.97 -32.83
N ILE A 252 -37.41 5.65 -32.89
CA ILE A 252 -37.78 4.95 -34.14
C ILE A 252 -39.27 5.13 -34.46
N LEU A 253 -40.13 5.17 -33.44
CA LEU A 253 -41.58 5.28 -33.60
C LEU A 253 -42.10 6.72 -33.78
N ARG A 254 -41.20 7.71 -33.77
CA ARG A 254 -41.51 9.13 -33.95
C ARG A 254 -40.88 9.67 -35.21
#